data_AF-A0A238DTZ5-F1
#
_entry.id   AF-A0A238DTZ5-F1
#
_cell.length_a   1.000
_cell.length_b   1.000
_cell.length_c   1.000
_cell.angle_alpha   90.00
_cell.angle_beta   90.00
_cell.angle_gamma   90.00
#
_symmetry.space_group_name_H-M   'P 1'
#
loop_
_entity.id
_entity.type
_entity.pdbx_description
1 polymer ?
#
loop_
_entity_poly.entity_id
_entity_poly.type
_entity_poly.pdbx_seq_one_letter_code
_entity_poly.pdbx_strand_id
1 'polypeptide(L)' 'MTLHQIIPLAETTIYEMERRGEFPRRFNLTPRCVVWDLDEVEAWIDARKQAAQAGSMGPASGPNVRLRRNRPVRKASSLA' A
#
# COMPACT_ATOMS: atom_id res chain seq x y z
N MET A 1 -17.62 -13.28 -0.15
CA MET A 1 -16.29 -12.93 -0.70
C MET A 1 -15.94 -11.56 -0.16
N THR A 2 -14.82 -11.43 0.54
CA THR A 2 -14.44 -10.20 1.25
C THR A 2 -13.44 -9.39 0.43
N LEU A 3 -13.55 -8.06 0.43
CA LEU A 3 -12.72 -7.11 -0.33
C LEU A 3 -11.21 -7.39 -0.25
N HIS A 4 -10.76 -7.94 0.88
CA HIS A 4 -9.38 -8.32 1.18
C HIS A 4 -8.71 -9.21 0.13
N GLN A 5 -9.47 -9.87 -0.75
CA GLN A 5 -8.88 -10.66 -1.84
C GLN A 5 -8.35 -9.81 -3.00
N ILE A 6 -8.91 -8.63 -3.22
CA ILE A 6 -8.54 -7.75 -4.35
C ILE A 6 -7.53 -6.71 -3.88
N ILE A 7 -7.71 -6.21 -2.66
CA ILE A 7 -6.87 -5.16 -2.09
C ILE A 7 -6.24 -5.71 -0.81
N PRO A 8 -4.94 -6.07 -0.82
CA PRO A 8 -4.25 -6.55 0.36
C PRO A 8 -3.88 -5.38 1.31
N LEU A 9 -4.86 -4.52 1.59
CA LEU A 9 -4.76 -3.45 2.58
C LEU A 9 -5.61 -3.83 3.81
N ALA A 10 -5.19 -3.37 4.98
CA ALA A 10 -5.96 -3.52 6.20
C ALA A 10 -7.23 -2.66 6.15
N GLU A 11 -8.30 -3.10 6.81
CA GLU A 11 -9.57 -2.34 6.93
C GLU A 11 -9.36 -0.93 7.52
N THR A 12 -8.41 -0.80 8.45
CA THR A 12 -8.03 0.49 9.03
C THR A 12 -7.44 1.43 7.99
N THR A 13 -6.58 0.91 7.11
CA THR A 13 -5.99 1.67 6.01
C THR A 13 -7.06 2.10 5.01
N ILE A 14 -8.00 1.21 4.69
CA ILE A 14 -9.13 1.53 3.81
C ILE A 14 -10.00 2.64 4.43
N TYR A 15 -10.31 2.56 5.73
CA TYR A 15 -11.05 3.58 6.44
C TYR A 15 -10.33 4.94 6.48
N GLU A 16 -9.02 4.95 6.72
CA GLU A 16 -8.22 6.17 6.68
C GLU A 16 -8.19 6.79 5.29
N MET A 17 -8.07 5.98 4.24
CA MET A 17 -8.10 6.46 2.85
C MET A 17 -9.49 6.96 2.44
N GLU A 18 -10.57 6.31 2.88
CA GLU A 18 -11.95 6.78 2.71
C GLU A 18 -12.13 8.15 3.39
N ARG A 19 -11.61 8.33 4.61
CA ARG A 19 -11.64 9.62 5.33
C ARG A 19 -10.87 10.72 4.63
N ARG A 20 -9.78 10.39 3.92
CA ARG A 20 -8.98 11.35 3.15
C ARG A 20 -9.58 11.63 1.77
N GLY A 21 -10.60 10.88 1.34
CA GLY A 21 -11.16 10.96 -0.01
C GLY A 21 -10.22 10.38 -1.08
N GLU A 22 -9.21 9.61 -0.66
CA GLU A 22 -8.24 8.96 -1.55
C GLU A 22 -8.71 7.58 -2.00
N PHE A 23 -9.86 7.10 -1.52
CA PHE A 23 -10.41 5.79 -1.84
C PHE A 23 -11.83 5.89 -2.41
N PRO A 24 -12.21 5.03 -3.36
CA PRO A 24 -13.56 5.00 -3.93
C PRO A 24 -14.65 4.91 -2.86
N ARG A 25 -15.77 5.57 -3.11
CA ARG A 25 -16.86 5.63 -2.13
C ARG A 25 -17.62 4.30 -2.14
N ARG A 26 -17.72 3.67 -0.97
CA ARG A 26 -18.50 2.43 -0.82
C ARG A 26 -20.00 2.68 -0.97
N PHE A 27 -20.70 1.70 -1.53
CA PHE A 27 -22.17 1.66 -1.50
C PHE A 27 -22.68 0.28 -1.08
N ASN A 28 -23.90 0.26 -0.55
CA ASN A 28 -24.54 -0.98 -0.09
C ASN A 28 -25.29 -1.61 -1.26
N LEU A 29 -24.81 -2.76 -1.74
CA LEU A 29 -25.56 -3.59 -2.68
C LEU A 29 -26.73 -4.28 -1.96
N THR A 30 -26.51 -4.71 -0.72
CA THR A 30 -27.54 -5.25 0.19
C THR A 30 -27.24 -4.81 1.63
N PRO A 31 -28.14 -5.00 2.61
CA PRO A 31 -27.92 -4.57 4.00
C PRO A 31 -26.67 -5.13 4.68
N ARG A 32 -26.08 -6.19 4.13
CA ARG A 32 -24.84 -6.81 4.63
C ARG A 32 -23.72 -6.87 3.58
N CYS A 33 -23.93 -6.33 2.39
CA CYS A 33 -22.96 -6.38 1.30
C CYS A 33 -22.58 -4.96 0.88
N VAL A 34 -21.43 -4.54 1.36
CA VAL A 34 -20.76 -3.29 0.97
C VAL A 34 -19.86 -3.62 -0.22
N VAL A 35 -20.04 -2.89 -1.31
CA VAL A 35 -19.25 -3.05 -2.54
C VAL A 35 -18.68 -1.71 -2.97
N TRP A 36 -17.70 -1.78 -3.86
CA TRP A 36 -17.11 -0.63 -4.54
C TRP A 36 -17.40 -0.75 -6.03
N ASP A 37 -17.49 0.39 -6.70
CA ASP A 37 -17.58 0.41 -8.14
C ASP A 37 -16.25 -0.07 -8.75
N LEU A 38 -16.34 -0.91 -9.77
CA LEU A 38 -15.16 -1.52 -10.38
C LEU A 38 -14.31 -0.47 -11.12
N ASP A 39 -14.95 0.46 -11.83
CA ASP A 39 -14.29 1.49 -12.63
C ASP A 39 -13.53 2.47 -11.73
N GLU A 40 -14.16 2.89 -10.62
CA GLU A 40 -13.50 3.75 -9.63
C GLU A 40 -12.29 3.04 -8.98
N VAL A 41 -12.41 1.74 -8.68
CA VAL A 41 -11.31 0.95 -8.12
C VAL A 41 -10.18 0.77 -9.14
N GLU A 42 -10.49 0.51 -10.41
CA GLU A 42 -9.49 0.40 -11.48
C GLU A 42 -8.74 1.72 -11.69
N ALA A 43 -9.46 2.85 -11.77
CA ALA A 43 -8.86 4.17 -11.89
C ALA A 43 -7.95 4.50 -10.70
N TRP A 44 -8.37 4.13 -9.48
CA TRP A 44 -7.57 4.29 -8.27
C TRP A 44 -6.30 3.42 -8.28
N ILE A 45 -6.40 2.15 -8.71
CA ILE A 45 -5.25 1.26 -8.86
C ILE A 45 -4.27 1.84 -9.89
N ASP A 46 -4.76 2.36 -11.00
CA ASP A 46 -3.88 2.91 -12.04
C ASP A 46 -3.19 4.20 -11.59
N ALA A 47 -3.91 5.10 -10.90
CA ALA A 47 -3.31 6.27 -10.26
C ALA A 47 -2.21 5.88 -9.23
N ARG A 48 -2.44 4.83 -8.44
CA ARG A 48 -1.44 4.27 -7.50
C ARG A 48 -0.24 3.69 -8.24
N LYS A 49 -0.46 2.96 -9.33
CA LYS A 49 0.62 2.44 -10.18
C LYS A 49 1.45 3.58 -10.77
N GLN A 50 0.81 4.61 -11.29
CA GLN A 50 1.49 5.79 -11.82
C GLN A 50 2.30 6.51 -10.74
N ALA A 51 1.75 6.69 -9.52
CA ALA A 51 2.47 7.27 -8.39
C ALA A 51 3.67 6.44 -7.92
N ALA A 52 3.55 5.10 -7.97
CA ALA A 52 4.67 4.19 -7.68
C ALA A 52 5.75 4.28 -8.77
N GLN A 53 5.38 4.31 -10.05
CA GLN A 53 6.30 4.41 -11.18
C GLN A 53 6.98 5.80 -11.28
N ALA A 54 6.29 6.86 -10.86
CA ALA A 54 6.84 8.21 -10.75
C ALA A 54 7.88 8.34 -9.61
N GLY A 55 8.20 7.26 -8.89
CA GLY A 55 9.23 7.23 -7.86
C GLY A 55 8.85 7.89 -6.54
N SER A 56 7.65 8.49 -6.45
CA SER A 56 7.14 9.10 -5.21
C SER A 56 6.72 8.05 -4.17
N MET A 57 6.54 6.80 -4.60
CA MET A 57 6.15 5.67 -3.76
C MET A 57 6.91 4.42 -4.20
N GLY A 58 8.24 4.52 -4.28
CA GLY A 58 9.10 3.36 -4.48
C GLY A 58 8.88 2.33 -3.37
N PRO A 59 9.18 1.03 -3.60
CA PRO A 59 9.14 0.03 -2.55
C PRO A 59 9.92 0.57 -1.36
N ALA A 60 9.31 0.60 -0.18
CA ALA A 60 9.92 1.13 1.02
C ALA A 60 11.35 0.56 1.09
N SER A 61 12.34 1.44 0.94
CA SER A 61 13.74 1.01 0.87
C SER A 61 13.96 0.13 2.07
N GLY A 62 14.23 -1.16 1.82
CA GLY A 62 14.26 -2.17 2.87
C GLY A 62 15.11 -1.67 4.05
N PRO A 63 14.74 -2.01 5.29
CA PRO A 63 15.35 -1.41 6.47
C PRO A 63 16.87 -1.53 6.36
N ASN A 64 17.57 -0.39 6.39
CA ASN A 64 19.01 -0.35 6.17
C ASN A 64 19.71 -1.22 7.22
N VAL A 65 20.20 -2.37 6.78
CA VAL A 65 20.75 -3.40 7.68
C VAL A 65 22.01 -2.95 8.41
N ARG A 66 22.71 -1.92 7.90
CA ARG A 66 23.88 -1.33 8.54
C ARG A 66 23.53 -0.43 9.73
N LEU A 67 22.27 0.02 9.82
CA LEU A 67 21.75 0.83 10.94
C LEU A 67 21.18 -0.05 12.07
N ARG A 68 21.23 -1.39 11.95
CA ARG A 68 20.68 -2.28 12.97
C ARG A 68 21.49 -2.17 14.27
N ARG A 69 20.79 -1.90 15.37
CA ARG A 69 21.38 -1.88 16.73
C ARG A 69 21.93 -3.26 17.13
N ASN A 70 21.23 -4.35 16.76
CA ASN A 70 21.70 -5.72 16.98
C ASN A 70 22.18 -6.35 15.66
N ARG A 71 23.36 -7.00 15.70
CA ARG A 71 24.00 -7.74 14.59
C ARG A 71 24.32 -6.88 13.34
N PRO A 72 25.16 -5.84 13.46
CA PRO A 72 25.58 -5.04 12.32
C PRO A 72 26.44 -5.85 11.34
N VAL A 73 26.36 -5.53 10.04
CA VAL A 73 27.21 -6.13 9.00
C VAL A 73 28.65 -5.65 9.19
N ARG A 74 29.64 -6.57 9.29
CA ARG A 74 31.07 -6.23 9.34
C ARG A 74 31.43 -5.38 8.11
N LYS A 75 32.07 -4.24 8.32
CA LYS A 75 32.68 -3.46 7.22
C LYS A 75 33.77 -4.34 6.60
N ALA A 76 33.68 -4.63 5.30
CA ALA A 76 34.77 -5.27 4.58
C ALA A 76 35.94 -4.29 4.58
N SER A 77 37.02 -4.64 5.27
CA SER A 77 38.27 -3.90 5.27
C SER A 77 38.82 -3.93 3.84
N SER A 78 38.88 -2.77 3.18
CA SER A 78 39.67 -2.62 1.95
C SER A 78 41.12 -2.87 2.33
N LEU A 79 41.68 -3.97 1.83
CA LEU A 79 43.11 -4.25 1.93
C LEU A 79 43.84 -3.22 1.04
N ALA A 80 44.75 -2.48 1.66
CA ALA A 80 45.80 -1.72 0.98
C ALA A 80 46.88 -2.67 0.43
#